data_AF-W4UY48-F1
#
_entry.id   AF-W4UY48-F1
#
_cell.length_a   1.000
_cell.length_b   1.000
_cell.length_c   1.000
_cell.angle_alpha   90.00
_cell.angle_beta   90.00
_cell.angle_gamma   90.00
#
_symmetry.space_group_name_H-M   'P 1'
#
loop_
_entity.id
_entity.type
_entity.pdbx_description
1 polymer ?
#
loop_
_entity_poly.entity_id
_entity_poly.type
_entity_poly.pdbx_seq_one_letter_code
_entity_poly.pdbx_strand_id
1 'polypeptide(L)'
;MKKITFVFLTFFALSQLSAQETENYTQQKNYKEWVRIAPKFEDSFFQTKEARRIGDNVLLYQQTTGGWPKNIYMPAELDKKAYAAVLKDQKNVNESTIDNNATTTEIQYLARLFQATQDNKYKEAVLKGIQYLLDAQYPNGGWPQFYPRPTGYYIQITYNDNAMVRVLNQLREIYENKAPYTFLSDKIREQARTSFDKGIECILNTQVRQNGKLTVWCAQHDRETLDLARRVLMNCLH
;
A
#
# COMPACT_ATOMS: atom_id res chain seq x y z
N MET A 1 62.92 14.27 -37.56
CA MET A 1 61.46 14.09 -37.80
C MET A 1 61.13 12.60 -37.95
N LYS A 2 60.71 11.93 -36.87
CA LYS A 2 60.04 10.62 -36.92
C LYS A 2 58.99 10.59 -35.80
N LYS A 3 57.79 10.14 -36.16
CA LYS A 3 56.50 10.39 -35.49
C LYS A 3 56.38 9.62 -34.18
N ILE A 4 55.89 10.30 -33.13
CA ILE A 4 55.42 9.69 -31.88
C ILE A 4 53.98 9.23 -32.13
N THR A 5 53.75 7.92 -32.08
CA THR A 5 52.41 7.33 -32.17
C THR A 5 51.80 7.30 -30.78
N PHE A 6 50.78 8.12 -30.52
CA PHE A 6 49.92 8.00 -29.35
C PHE A 6 48.90 6.88 -29.60
N VAL A 7 48.97 5.81 -28.81
CA VAL A 7 47.92 4.79 -28.75
C VAL A 7 46.91 5.24 -27.70
N PHE A 8 45.74 5.71 -28.17
CA PHE A 8 44.57 5.92 -27.31
C PHE A 8 43.98 4.54 -26.98
N LEU A 9 44.20 4.08 -25.75
CA LEU A 9 43.44 2.97 -25.16
C LEU A 9 42.04 3.48 -24.81
N THR A 10 41.09 3.25 -25.71
CA THR A 10 39.67 3.43 -25.45
C THR A 10 39.22 2.46 -24.36
N PHE A 11 38.85 2.98 -23.19
CA PHE A 11 38.10 2.25 -22.18
C PHE A 11 36.75 1.85 -22.78
N PHE A 12 36.60 0.60 -23.18
CA PHE A 12 35.29 0.00 -23.40
C PHE A 12 34.63 -0.15 -22.02
N ALA A 13 33.69 0.74 -21.71
CA ALA A 13 32.73 0.51 -20.65
C ALA A 13 31.87 -0.70 -21.07
N LEU A 14 32.28 -1.89 -20.64
CA LEU A 14 31.43 -3.07 -20.64
C LEU A 14 30.24 -2.75 -19.75
N SER A 15 29.14 -2.34 -20.37
CA SER A 15 27.83 -2.34 -19.74
C SER A 15 27.56 -3.78 -19.33
N GLN A 16 27.74 -4.08 -18.05
CA GLN A 16 27.15 -5.26 -17.43
C GLN A 16 25.64 -5.06 -17.51
N LEU A 17 25.04 -5.53 -18.61
CA LEU A 17 23.69 -6.06 -18.55
C LEU A 17 23.76 -7.20 -17.55
N SER A 18 23.46 -6.89 -16.29
CA SER A 18 23.12 -7.92 -15.32
C SER A 18 21.96 -8.68 -15.95
N ALA A 19 22.25 -9.90 -16.41
CA ALA A 19 21.25 -10.91 -16.59
C ALA A 19 20.70 -11.20 -15.20
N GLN A 20 19.77 -10.36 -14.76
CA GLN A 20 18.92 -10.66 -13.63
C GLN A 20 18.16 -11.90 -14.09
N GLU A 21 18.55 -13.07 -13.56
CA GLU A 21 17.74 -14.28 -13.68
C GLU A 21 16.31 -13.85 -13.39
N THR A 22 15.45 -13.90 -14.41
CA THR A 22 14.08 -13.42 -14.31
C THR A 22 13.39 -14.34 -13.31
N GLU A 23 13.34 -13.92 -12.04
CA GLU A 23 12.48 -14.54 -11.04
C GLU A 23 11.10 -14.69 -11.68
N ASN A 24 10.61 -15.93 -11.75
CA ASN A 24 9.33 -16.18 -12.37
C ASN A 24 8.22 -15.69 -11.42
N TYR A 25 7.74 -14.48 -11.68
CA TYR A 25 6.59 -13.89 -11.00
C TYR A 25 5.25 -14.19 -11.69
N THR A 26 5.27 -14.71 -12.92
CA THR A 26 4.05 -14.90 -13.72
C THR A 26 3.19 -16.05 -13.22
N GLN A 27 3.78 -17.03 -12.54
CA GLN A 27 3.04 -18.13 -11.93
C GLN A 27 2.36 -17.71 -10.63
N GLN A 28 1.11 -18.16 -10.44
CA GLN A 28 0.35 -17.93 -9.21
C GLN A 28 1.11 -18.45 -7.98
N LYS A 29 1.24 -17.60 -6.95
CA LYS A 29 1.80 -17.94 -5.64
C LYS A 29 0.83 -17.57 -4.52
N ASN A 30 1.21 -17.87 -3.28
CA ASN A 30 0.47 -17.40 -2.12
C ASN A 30 0.51 -15.86 -2.05
N TYR A 31 -0.60 -15.22 -1.72
CA TYR A 31 -0.67 -13.76 -1.60
C TYR A 31 0.35 -13.17 -0.62
N LYS A 32 0.75 -13.93 0.41
CA LYS A 32 1.76 -13.51 1.37
C LYS A 32 3.10 -13.18 0.70
N GLU A 33 3.39 -13.81 -0.44
CA GLU A 33 4.57 -13.50 -1.23
C GLU A 33 4.51 -12.08 -1.79
N TRP A 34 3.34 -11.61 -2.27
CA TRP A 34 3.20 -10.26 -2.82
C TRP A 34 3.52 -9.19 -1.77
N VAL A 35 2.88 -9.26 -0.61
CA VAL A 35 3.08 -8.28 0.47
C VAL A 35 4.49 -8.37 1.08
N ARG A 36 5.17 -9.51 0.94
CA ARG A 36 6.56 -9.73 1.37
C ARG A 36 7.58 -9.14 0.41
N ILE A 37 7.38 -9.27 -0.90
CA ILE A 37 8.36 -8.88 -1.93
C ILE A 37 8.16 -7.45 -2.44
N ALA A 38 6.91 -6.98 -2.58
CA ALA A 38 6.62 -5.69 -3.20
C ALA A 38 7.36 -4.50 -2.54
N PRO A 39 7.44 -4.42 -1.18
CA PRO A 39 8.19 -3.35 -0.53
C PRO A 39 9.71 -3.48 -0.68
N LYS A 40 10.21 -4.68 -1.01
CA LYS A 40 11.63 -5.04 -1.03
C LYS A 40 12.27 -5.03 -2.41
N PHE A 41 11.49 -4.80 -3.47
CA PHE A 41 12.08 -4.60 -4.80
C PHE A 41 13.07 -3.45 -4.76
N GLU A 42 14.20 -3.57 -5.44
CA GLU A 42 15.18 -2.48 -5.61
C GLU A 42 14.67 -1.46 -6.63
N ASP A 43 15.18 -0.22 -6.58
CA ASP A 43 14.72 0.85 -7.49
C ASP A 43 14.96 0.52 -8.98
N SER A 44 16.02 -0.24 -9.29
CA SER A 44 16.30 -0.71 -10.65
C SER A 44 15.21 -1.61 -11.21
N PHE A 45 14.51 -2.37 -10.35
CA PHE A 45 13.41 -3.25 -10.77
C PHE A 45 12.27 -2.45 -11.41
N PHE A 46 11.95 -1.27 -10.88
CA PHE A 46 10.84 -0.43 -11.37
C PHE A 46 11.08 0.17 -12.76
N GLN A 47 12.29 0.03 -13.31
CA GLN A 47 12.60 0.42 -14.69
C GLN A 47 12.31 -0.70 -15.71
N THR A 48 12.00 -1.91 -15.24
CA THR A 48 11.82 -3.09 -16.09
C THR A 48 10.41 -3.16 -16.71
N LYS A 49 10.29 -3.93 -17.80
CA LYS A 49 8.98 -4.30 -18.38
C LYS A 49 8.15 -5.13 -17.41
N GLU A 50 8.80 -5.95 -16.59
CA GLU A 50 8.13 -6.80 -15.62
C GLU A 50 7.46 -6.00 -14.51
N ALA A 51 8.12 -4.96 -13.99
CA ALA A 51 7.50 -4.07 -13.02
C ALA A 51 6.29 -3.32 -13.60
N ARG A 52 6.32 -2.93 -14.87
CA ARG A 52 5.15 -2.36 -15.56
C ARG A 52 4.02 -3.38 -15.70
N ARG A 53 4.32 -4.62 -16.09
CA ARG A 53 3.32 -5.70 -16.22
C ARG A 53 2.62 -5.97 -14.87
N ILE A 54 3.40 -6.08 -13.79
CA ILE A 54 2.85 -6.24 -12.44
C ILE A 54 2.04 -4.99 -12.06
N GLY A 55 2.54 -3.79 -12.34
CA GLY A 55 1.82 -2.54 -12.12
C GLY A 55 0.47 -2.48 -12.83
N ASP A 56 0.39 -2.97 -14.06
CA ASP A 56 -0.86 -3.07 -14.83
C ASP A 56 -1.86 -4.04 -14.19
N ASN A 57 -1.39 -5.15 -13.61
CA ASN A 57 -2.23 -6.01 -12.79
C ASN A 57 -2.69 -5.28 -11.51
N VAL A 58 -1.79 -4.59 -10.80
CA VAL A 58 -2.16 -3.83 -9.60
C VAL A 58 -3.24 -2.80 -9.94
N LEU A 59 -3.14 -2.08 -11.06
CA LEU A 59 -4.18 -1.18 -11.54
C LEU A 59 -5.50 -1.91 -11.82
N LEU A 60 -5.44 -3.08 -12.47
CA LEU A 60 -6.62 -3.87 -12.79
C LEU A 60 -7.41 -4.27 -11.54
N TYR A 61 -6.74 -4.55 -10.42
CA TYR A 61 -7.41 -4.91 -9.16
C TYR A 61 -7.91 -3.70 -8.34
N GLN A 62 -7.59 -2.46 -8.72
CA GLN A 62 -8.11 -1.28 -8.02
C GLN A 62 -9.62 -1.19 -8.19
N GLN A 63 -10.35 -1.08 -7.08
CA GLN A 63 -11.80 -0.93 -7.09
C GLN A 63 -12.22 0.50 -7.38
N THR A 64 -13.49 0.71 -7.71
CA THR A 64 -14.04 2.06 -7.96
C THR A 64 -13.98 2.99 -6.75
N THR A 65 -13.82 2.45 -5.54
CA THR A 65 -13.56 3.19 -4.29
C THR A 65 -12.15 3.79 -4.23
N GLY A 66 -11.22 3.30 -5.06
CA GLY A 66 -9.80 3.61 -5.00
C GLY A 66 -8.98 2.62 -4.15
N GLY A 67 -9.62 1.78 -3.32
CA GLY A 67 -8.97 0.75 -2.51
C GLY A 67 -8.73 -0.55 -3.28
N TRP A 68 -8.08 -1.51 -2.62
CA TRP A 68 -7.80 -2.83 -3.17
C TRP A 68 -8.39 -3.97 -2.34
N PRO A 69 -8.80 -5.08 -2.99
CA PRO A 69 -9.05 -6.34 -2.33
C PRO A 69 -7.77 -6.94 -1.75
N LYS A 70 -7.92 -7.77 -0.72
CA LYS A 70 -6.81 -8.50 -0.10
C LYS A 70 -6.60 -9.88 -0.72
N ASN A 71 -5.53 -10.53 -0.28
CA ASN A 71 -5.23 -11.93 -0.57
C ASN A 71 -4.99 -12.25 -2.05
N ILE A 72 -4.41 -11.30 -2.80
CA ILE A 72 -4.08 -11.48 -4.21
C ILE A 72 -2.56 -11.45 -4.39
N TYR A 73 -2.06 -12.42 -5.17
CA TYR A 73 -0.69 -12.36 -5.68
C TYR A 73 -0.69 -11.58 -7.00
N MET A 74 -0.57 -10.26 -6.89
CA MET A 74 -0.65 -9.32 -8.03
C MET A 74 0.24 -9.67 -9.23
N PRO A 75 1.43 -10.28 -9.06
CA PRO A 75 2.29 -10.58 -10.20
C PRO A 75 1.80 -11.69 -11.14
N ALA A 76 0.88 -12.56 -10.72
CA ALA A 76 0.44 -13.67 -11.56
C ALA A 76 -0.14 -13.21 -12.91
N GLU A 77 0.19 -13.90 -13.99
CA GLU A 77 -0.50 -13.70 -15.25
C GLU A 77 -1.94 -14.20 -15.16
N LEU A 78 -2.83 -13.47 -15.82
CA LEU A 78 -4.26 -13.78 -15.85
C LEU A 78 -4.62 -14.33 -17.23
N ASP A 79 -5.30 -15.47 -17.24
CA ASP A 79 -5.98 -15.90 -18.46
C ASP A 79 -7.18 -14.99 -18.77
N LYS A 80 -7.78 -15.15 -19.96
CA LYS A 80 -8.91 -14.32 -20.40
C LYS A 80 -10.11 -14.36 -19.44
N LYS A 81 -10.35 -15.49 -18.79
CA LYS A 81 -11.47 -15.69 -17.87
C LYS A 81 -11.21 -14.98 -16.55
N ALA A 82 -10.01 -15.13 -15.99
CA ALA A 82 -9.59 -14.45 -14.78
C ALA A 82 -9.60 -12.94 -14.98
N TYR A 83 -9.04 -12.44 -16.09
CA TYR A 83 -9.04 -11.02 -16.43
C TYR A 83 -10.47 -10.43 -16.47
N ALA A 84 -11.40 -11.12 -17.16
CA ALA A 84 -12.80 -10.69 -17.22
C ALA A 84 -13.49 -10.70 -15.84
N ALA A 85 -13.13 -11.65 -14.97
CA ALA A 85 -13.66 -11.69 -13.60
C ALA A 85 -13.18 -10.50 -12.77
N VAL A 86 -11.88 -10.16 -12.83
CA VAL A 86 -11.35 -8.98 -12.10
C VAL A 86 -12.03 -7.69 -12.56
N LEU A 87 -12.21 -7.50 -13.88
CA LEU A 87 -12.91 -6.34 -14.42
C LEU A 87 -14.34 -6.20 -13.88
N LYS A 88 -15.05 -7.32 -13.75
CA LYS A 88 -16.41 -7.32 -13.18
C LYS A 88 -16.38 -6.95 -11.69
N ASP A 89 -15.38 -7.43 -10.96
CA ASP A 89 -15.26 -7.27 -9.51
C ASP A 89 -14.75 -5.89 -9.08
N GLN A 90 -14.23 -5.06 -10.00
CA GLN A 90 -13.86 -3.67 -9.70
C GLN A 90 -15.01 -2.85 -9.08
N LYS A 91 -16.26 -3.20 -9.40
CA LYS A 91 -17.48 -2.55 -8.87
C LYS A 91 -17.94 -3.12 -7.53
N ASN A 92 -17.33 -4.20 -7.04
CA ASN A 92 -17.66 -4.79 -5.74
C ASN A 92 -16.98 -4.02 -4.60
N VAL A 93 -17.46 -2.80 -4.35
CA VAL A 93 -16.87 -1.84 -3.39
C VAL A 93 -16.61 -2.41 -1.99
N ASN A 94 -17.34 -3.46 -1.59
CA ASN A 94 -17.25 -4.06 -0.26
C ASN A 94 -15.96 -4.89 -0.04
N GLU A 95 -15.13 -5.09 -1.05
CA GLU A 95 -13.87 -5.84 -0.93
C GLU A 95 -12.64 -4.94 -0.69
N SER A 96 -12.78 -3.62 -0.84
CA SER A 96 -11.71 -2.68 -0.50
C SER A 96 -11.40 -2.71 1.00
N THR A 97 -10.11 -2.86 1.31
CA THR A 97 -9.67 -3.13 2.68
C THR A 97 -8.22 -2.70 2.93
N ILE A 98 -7.91 -2.49 4.21
CA ILE A 98 -6.54 -2.29 4.72
C ILE A 98 -5.99 -3.54 5.44
N ASP A 99 -6.76 -4.63 5.41
CA ASP A 99 -6.40 -5.92 5.99
C ASP A 99 -5.32 -6.63 5.18
N ASN A 100 -4.49 -7.45 5.83
CA ASN A 100 -3.39 -8.18 5.18
C ASN A 100 -2.52 -7.31 4.25
N ASN A 101 -2.26 -6.06 4.68
CA ASN A 101 -1.46 -5.05 3.96
C ASN A 101 -2.07 -4.48 2.67
N ALA A 102 -3.26 -4.93 2.27
CA ALA A 102 -3.95 -4.44 1.09
C ALA A 102 -4.11 -2.92 1.12
N THR A 103 -4.23 -2.33 -0.06
CA THR A 103 -4.25 -0.90 -0.33
C THR A 103 -2.91 -0.21 -0.08
N THR A 104 -2.32 -0.35 1.11
CA THR A 104 -1.05 0.32 1.44
C THR A 104 0.12 -0.20 0.61
N THR A 105 0.21 -1.52 0.39
CA THR A 105 1.24 -2.13 -0.46
C THR A 105 1.10 -1.70 -1.92
N GLU A 106 -0.12 -1.66 -2.44
CA GLU A 106 -0.41 -1.29 -3.83
C GLU A 106 -0.12 0.20 -4.08
N ILE A 107 -0.50 1.09 -3.16
CA ILE A 107 -0.16 2.52 -3.22
C ILE A 107 1.36 2.70 -3.29
N GLN A 108 2.12 2.03 -2.42
CA GLN A 108 3.57 2.14 -2.39
C GLN A 108 4.20 1.63 -3.69
N TYR A 109 3.76 0.46 -4.18
CA TYR A 109 4.27 -0.11 -5.41
C TYR A 109 4.04 0.81 -6.62
N LEU A 110 2.81 1.32 -6.78
CA LEU A 110 2.44 2.21 -7.87
C LEU A 110 3.15 3.58 -7.77
N ALA A 111 3.39 4.09 -6.56
CA ALA A 111 4.14 5.33 -6.36
C ALA A 111 5.61 5.17 -6.79
N ARG A 112 6.26 4.06 -6.46
CA ARG A 112 7.61 3.73 -6.92
C ARG A 112 7.67 3.56 -8.43
N LEU A 113 6.68 2.86 -9.00
CA LEU A 113 6.56 2.68 -10.43
C LEU A 113 6.34 4.02 -11.15
N PHE A 114 5.49 4.90 -10.62
CA PHE A 114 5.33 6.25 -11.18
C PHE A 114 6.65 7.02 -11.16
N GLN A 115 7.40 7.01 -10.06
CA GLN A 115 8.70 7.69 -9.99
C GLN A 115 9.67 7.21 -11.07
N ALA A 116 9.75 5.89 -11.28
CA ALA A 116 10.64 5.29 -12.28
C ALA A 116 10.18 5.50 -13.73
N THR A 117 8.88 5.71 -13.96
CA THR A 117 8.29 5.64 -15.31
C THR A 117 7.65 6.92 -15.81
N GLN A 118 7.26 7.81 -14.90
CA GLN A 118 6.47 9.02 -15.11
C GLN A 118 5.15 8.78 -15.86
N ASP A 119 4.61 7.56 -15.81
CA ASP A 119 3.35 7.21 -16.46
C ASP A 119 2.16 7.59 -15.57
N ASN A 120 1.37 8.57 -16.02
CA ASN A 120 0.32 9.21 -15.24
C ASN A 120 -0.77 8.25 -14.74
N LYS A 121 -1.02 7.11 -15.41
CA LYS A 121 -2.00 6.14 -14.94
C LYS A 121 -1.68 5.60 -13.54
N TYR A 122 -0.39 5.45 -13.21
CA TYR A 122 0.05 5.00 -11.89
C TYR A 122 -0.12 6.10 -10.85
N LYS A 123 0.20 7.36 -11.22
CA LYS A 123 -0.05 8.52 -10.36
C LYS A 123 -1.53 8.65 -10.01
N GLU A 124 -2.42 8.55 -11.00
CA GLU A 124 -3.87 8.64 -10.78
C GLU A 124 -4.37 7.55 -9.83
N ALA A 125 -3.88 6.32 -9.99
CA ALA A 125 -4.24 5.23 -9.09
C ALA A 125 -3.72 5.43 -7.67
N VAL A 126 -2.50 5.97 -7.49
CA VAL A 126 -1.98 6.35 -6.16
C VAL A 126 -2.88 7.42 -5.52
N LEU A 127 -3.27 8.44 -6.28
CA LEU A 127 -4.17 9.49 -5.78
C LEU A 127 -5.51 8.93 -5.31
N LYS A 128 -6.10 8.02 -6.09
CA LYS A 128 -7.34 7.32 -5.71
C LYS A 128 -7.16 6.45 -4.46
N GLY A 129 -6.03 5.76 -4.33
CA GLY A 129 -5.71 4.96 -3.15
C GLY A 129 -5.55 5.80 -1.88
N ILE A 130 -4.85 6.94 -1.99
CA ILE A 130 -4.72 7.88 -0.87
C ILE A 130 -6.09 8.46 -0.52
N GLN A 131 -6.90 8.85 -1.51
CA GLN A 131 -8.25 9.36 -1.27
C GLN A 131 -9.12 8.32 -0.58
N TYR A 132 -9.04 7.04 -0.96
CA TYR A 132 -9.71 5.95 -0.26
C TYR A 132 -9.32 5.89 1.23
N LEU A 133 -8.03 6.00 1.56
CA LEU A 133 -7.58 6.01 2.96
C LEU A 133 -8.15 7.21 3.72
N LEU A 134 -8.20 8.39 3.10
CA LEU A 134 -8.76 9.60 3.71
C LEU A 134 -10.28 9.50 3.90
N ASP A 135 -11.01 8.98 2.91
CA ASP A 135 -12.47 8.83 2.94
C ASP A 135 -12.92 7.76 3.93
N ALA A 136 -12.11 6.71 4.13
CA ALA A 136 -12.38 5.64 5.08
C ALA A 136 -12.17 6.06 6.54
N GLN A 137 -11.47 7.18 6.82
CA GLN A 137 -11.20 7.61 8.18
C GLN A 137 -12.47 8.12 8.85
N TYR A 138 -12.79 7.59 10.04
CA TYR A 138 -13.90 8.08 10.85
C TYR A 138 -13.63 9.48 11.41
N PRO A 139 -14.67 10.23 11.80
CA PRO A 139 -14.50 11.55 12.41
C PRO A 139 -13.61 11.56 13.66
N ASN A 140 -13.59 10.46 14.43
CA ASN A 140 -12.74 10.26 15.61
C ASN A 140 -11.31 9.80 15.30
N GLY A 141 -10.96 9.66 14.01
CA GLY A 141 -9.62 9.36 13.54
C GLY A 141 -9.31 7.88 13.32
N GLY A 142 -10.20 6.96 13.70
CA GLY A 142 -10.00 5.53 13.49
C GLY A 142 -10.31 5.07 12.06
N TRP A 143 -9.86 3.86 11.70
CA TRP A 143 -10.14 3.24 10.40
C TRP A 143 -10.87 1.91 10.53
N PRO A 144 -11.90 1.65 9.70
CA PRO A 144 -12.48 0.32 9.57
C PRO A 144 -11.51 -0.64 8.87
N GLN A 145 -11.70 -1.95 9.06
CA GLN A 145 -10.95 -2.96 8.30
C GLN A 145 -11.32 -2.92 6.81
N PHE A 146 -12.62 -2.75 6.49
CA PHE A 146 -13.14 -2.62 5.13
C PHE A 146 -13.97 -1.35 4.99
N TYR A 147 -13.87 -0.68 3.85
CA TYR A 147 -14.68 0.49 3.52
C TYR A 147 -15.11 0.41 2.06
N PRO A 148 -16.39 0.68 1.71
CA PRO A 148 -17.49 1.17 2.54
C PRO A 148 -18.40 0.04 3.08
N ARG A 149 -17.86 -1.16 3.31
CA ARG A 149 -18.64 -2.31 3.81
C ARG A 149 -19.44 -1.90 5.06
N PRO A 150 -20.78 -2.09 5.10
CA PRO A 150 -21.62 -1.42 6.09
C PRO A 150 -21.81 -2.17 7.42
N THR A 151 -21.39 -3.44 7.51
CA THR A 151 -21.77 -4.31 8.65
C THR A 151 -20.65 -5.25 9.09
N GLY A 152 -20.87 -5.91 10.23
CA GLY A 152 -19.95 -6.87 10.83
C GLY A 152 -18.86 -6.20 11.65
N TYR A 153 -17.88 -6.98 12.10
CA TYR A 153 -16.73 -6.43 12.82
C TYR A 153 -15.83 -5.56 11.92
N TYR A 154 -16.02 -5.65 10.60
CA TYR A 154 -15.27 -4.92 9.59
C TYR A 154 -15.37 -3.40 9.70
N ILE A 155 -16.45 -2.89 10.30
CA ILE A 155 -16.66 -1.46 10.49
C ILE A 155 -15.95 -0.92 11.73
N GLN A 156 -15.42 -1.78 12.59
CA GLN A 156 -14.80 -1.36 13.84
C GLN A 156 -13.39 -0.83 13.60
N ILE A 157 -12.93 0.05 14.48
CA ILE A 157 -11.56 0.58 14.45
C ILE A 157 -10.60 -0.60 14.52
N THR A 158 -9.73 -0.75 13.53
CA THR A 158 -8.95 -1.98 13.34
C THR A 158 -7.45 -1.74 13.47
N TYR A 159 -6.90 -2.24 14.59
CA TYR A 159 -5.46 -2.39 14.81
C TYR A 159 -4.93 -3.77 14.39
N ASN A 160 -5.83 -4.75 14.24
CA ASN A 160 -5.51 -6.12 13.81
C ASN A 160 -4.57 -6.13 12.59
N ASP A 161 -3.63 -7.07 12.62
CA ASP A 161 -2.59 -7.22 11.61
C ASP A 161 -1.85 -5.90 11.31
N ASN A 162 -1.72 -4.96 12.26
CA ASN A 162 -1.12 -3.63 12.07
C ASN A 162 -1.80 -2.76 11.00
N ALA A 163 -3.08 -2.98 10.70
CA ALA A 163 -3.77 -2.30 9.59
C ALA A 163 -3.73 -0.77 9.72
N MET A 164 -4.26 -0.21 10.81
CA MET A 164 -4.23 1.24 11.05
C MET A 164 -2.80 1.79 11.19
N VAL A 165 -1.88 1.02 11.81
CA VAL A 165 -0.47 1.44 11.96
C VAL A 165 0.21 1.61 10.60
N ARG A 166 -0.06 0.73 9.63
CA ARG A 166 0.47 0.88 8.25
C ARG A 166 -0.09 2.10 7.55
N VAL A 167 -1.38 2.36 7.69
CA VAL A 167 -2.02 3.57 7.13
C VAL A 167 -1.33 4.81 7.69
N LEU A 168 -1.14 4.88 9.01
CA LEU A 168 -0.45 6.00 9.66
C LEU A 168 1.00 6.17 9.19
N ASN A 169 1.76 5.09 9.06
CA ASN A 169 3.12 5.16 8.54
C ASN A 169 3.15 5.69 7.10
N GLN A 170 2.24 5.24 6.24
CA GLN A 170 2.15 5.72 4.86
C GLN A 170 1.72 7.19 4.79
N LEU A 171 0.72 7.62 5.56
CA LEU A 171 0.34 9.03 5.67
C LEU A 171 1.48 9.90 6.18
N ARG A 172 2.29 9.36 7.10
CA ARG A 172 3.50 10.02 7.59
C ARG A 172 4.55 10.22 6.51
N GLU A 173 4.87 9.18 5.76
CA GLU A 173 5.79 9.29 4.62
C GLU A 173 5.31 10.32 3.59
N ILE A 174 3.99 10.37 3.35
CA ILE A 174 3.36 11.35 2.46
C ILE A 174 3.53 12.78 2.98
N TYR A 175 3.15 13.08 4.22
CA TYR A 175 3.22 14.45 4.71
C TYR A 175 4.66 14.93 4.97
N GLU A 176 5.58 14.02 5.32
CA GLU A 176 7.01 14.30 5.43
C GLU A 176 7.70 14.44 4.06
N ASN A 177 6.93 14.32 2.96
CA ASN A 177 7.40 14.42 1.59
C ASN A 177 8.56 13.46 1.29
N LYS A 178 8.48 12.23 1.81
CA LYS A 178 9.49 11.19 1.60
C LYS A 178 9.25 10.45 0.29
N ALA A 179 10.33 9.96 -0.32
CA ALA A 179 10.21 9.02 -1.44
C ALA A 179 9.40 7.77 -1.00
N PRO A 180 8.53 7.22 -1.86
CA PRO A 180 8.30 7.57 -3.27
C PRO A 180 7.28 8.71 -3.50
N TYR A 181 6.78 9.38 -2.46
CA TYR A 181 5.62 10.30 -2.54
C TYR A 181 5.96 11.76 -2.86
N THR A 182 7.19 12.07 -3.27
CA THR A 182 7.67 13.45 -3.51
C THR A 182 6.94 14.21 -4.61
N PHE A 183 6.11 13.51 -5.42
CA PHE A 183 5.32 14.09 -6.51
C PHE A 183 3.92 14.58 -6.08
N LEU A 184 3.53 14.33 -4.83
CA LEU A 184 2.21 14.72 -4.33
C LEU A 184 2.17 16.22 -4.01
N SER A 185 1.04 16.86 -4.31
CA SER A 185 0.84 18.29 -4.04
C SER A 185 0.79 18.59 -2.54
N ASP A 186 1.14 19.81 -2.15
CA ASP A 186 1.05 20.31 -0.77
C ASP A 186 -0.32 20.05 -0.13
N LYS A 187 -1.42 20.25 -0.88
CA LYS A 187 -2.79 19.96 -0.44
C LYS A 187 -2.96 18.52 0.08
N ILE A 188 -2.43 17.54 -0.66
CA ILE A 188 -2.52 16.12 -0.27
C ILE A 188 -1.66 15.85 0.97
N ARG A 189 -0.48 16.46 1.04
CA ARG A 189 0.40 16.34 2.21
C ARG A 189 -0.26 16.91 3.47
N GLU A 190 -0.94 18.04 3.35
CA GLU A 190 -1.71 18.66 4.44
C GLU A 190 -2.88 17.76 4.87
N GLN A 191 -3.65 17.22 3.92
CA GLN A 191 -4.72 16.26 4.21
C GLN A 191 -4.18 15.01 4.93
N ALA A 192 -3.05 14.48 4.46
CA ALA A 192 -2.38 13.34 5.09
C ALA A 192 -1.90 13.68 6.51
N ARG A 193 -1.37 14.89 6.75
CA ARG A 193 -0.96 15.34 8.09
C ARG A 193 -2.15 15.44 9.03
N THR A 194 -3.23 16.10 8.60
CA THR A 194 -4.46 16.20 9.40
C THR A 194 -5.03 14.82 9.72
N SER A 195 -5.05 13.92 8.75
CA SER A 195 -5.53 12.55 8.95
C SER A 195 -4.64 11.74 9.90
N PHE A 196 -3.32 11.88 9.77
CA PHE A 196 -2.36 11.28 10.68
C PHE A 196 -2.56 11.76 12.13
N ASP A 197 -2.64 13.07 12.35
CA ASP A 197 -2.79 13.65 13.69
C ASP A 197 -4.10 13.15 14.36
N LYS A 198 -5.21 13.08 13.62
CA LYS A 198 -6.46 12.46 14.10
C LYS A 198 -6.31 10.99 14.46
N GLY A 199 -5.57 10.22 13.65
CA GLY A 199 -5.34 8.82 13.93
C GLY A 199 -4.47 8.58 15.17
N ILE A 200 -3.51 9.46 15.44
CA ILE A 200 -2.77 9.46 16.71
C ILE A 200 -3.71 9.77 17.89
N GLU A 201 -4.60 10.75 17.75
CA GLU A 201 -5.61 11.05 18.76
C GLU A 201 -6.53 9.84 19.03
N CYS A 202 -6.98 9.16 17.98
CA CYS A 202 -7.74 7.91 18.09
C CYS A 202 -6.98 6.83 18.88
N ILE A 203 -5.69 6.64 18.59
CA ILE A 203 -4.84 5.69 19.34
C ILE A 203 -4.84 6.05 20.82
N LEU A 204 -4.58 7.30 21.18
CA LEU A 204 -4.56 7.73 22.58
C LEU A 204 -5.92 7.53 23.27
N ASN A 205 -7.01 7.83 22.57
CA ASN A 205 -8.38 7.73 23.10
C ASN A 205 -8.90 6.29 23.20
N THR A 206 -8.29 5.35 22.47
CA THR A 206 -8.64 3.91 22.52
C THR A 206 -7.74 3.12 23.47
N GLN A 207 -6.76 3.75 24.13
CA GLN A 207 -5.86 3.04 25.03
C GLN A 207 -6.61 2.48 26.25
N VAL A 208 -6.47 1.18 26.48
CA VAL A 208 -7.19 0.49 27.55
C VAL A 208 -6.68 0.95 28.91
N ARG A 209 -7.62 1.22 29.83
CA ARG A 209 -7.35 1.50 31.24
C ARG A 209 -7.78 0.30 32.08
N GLN A 210 -6.83 -0.31 32.77
CA GLN A 210 -7.09 -1.38 33.74
C GLN A 210 -6.73 -0.89 35.14
N ASN A 211 -7.70 -0.85 36.06
CA ASN A 211 -7.52 -0.36 37.44
C ASN A 211 -6.90 1.05 37.50
N GLY A 212 -7.34 1.95 36.63
CA GLY A 212 -6.84 3.33 36.53
C GLY A 212 -5.49 3.49 35.83
N LYS A 213 -4.82 2.40 35.43
CA LYS A 213 -3.52 2.43 34.74
C LYS A 213 -3.71 2.17 33.24
N LEU A 214 -3.02 2.97 32.41
CA LEU A 214 -2.96 2.76 30.96
C LEU A 214 -2.16 1.50 30.64
N THR A 215 -2.65 0.68 29.71
CA THR A 215 -2.01 -0.57 29.31
C THR A 215 -1.77 -0.58 27.80
N VAL A 216 -2.55 -1.36 27.05
CA VAL A 216 -2.35 -1.73 25.65
C VAL A 216 -3.57 -1.37 24.80
N TRP A 217 -3.57 -1.83 23.55
CA TRP A 217 -4.71 -1.76 22.63
C TRP A 217 -5.17 -3.16 22.27
N CYS A 218 -6.46 -3.31 22.03
CA CYS A 218 -6.99 -4.55 21.49
C CYS A 218 -7.07 -4.52 19.98
N ALA A 219 -7.15 -5.70 19.35
CA ALA A 219 -7.11 -5.79 17.89
C ALA A 219 -8.21 -4.97 17.19
N GLN A 220 -9.36 -4.75 17.86
CA GLN A 220 -10.42 -3.86 17.39
C GLN A 220 -11.06 -3.09 18.55
N HIS A 221 -11.49 -1.86 18.25
CA HIS A 221 -12.25 -0.98 19.14
C HIS A 221 -13.56 -0.56 18.48
N ASP A 222 -14.61 -0.37 19.27
CA ASP A 222 -15.88 0.12 18.77
C ASP A 222 -15.69 1.52 18.17
N ARG A 223 -16.19 1.72 16.95
CA ARG A 223 -15.99 2.96 16.20
C ARG A 223 -16.75 4.15 16.77
N GLU A 224 -17.77 3.93 17.60
CA GLU A 224 -18.60 4.99 18.16
C GLU A 224 -18.19 5.26 19.61
N THR A 225 -18.07 4.19 20.43
CA THR A 225 -17.75 4.37 21.86
C THR A 225 -16.26 4.42 22.16
N LEU A 226 -15.39 4.00 21.22
CA LEU A 226 -13.94 3.81 21.40
C LEU A 226 -13.55 2.69 22.39
N ASP A 227 -14.53 2.04 23.01
CA ASP A 227 -14.31 0.90 23.89
C ASP A 227 -13.93 -0.36 23.11
N LEU A 228 -13.73 -1.46 23.83
CA LEU A 228 -13.51 -2.77 23.23
C LEU A 228 -14.74 -3.21 22.41
N ALA A 229 -14.52 -3.54 21.14
CA ALA A 229 -15.58 -4.14 20.33
C ALA A 229 -15.91 -5.54 20.88
N ARG A 230 -17.20 -5.81 21.12
CA ARG A 230 -17.77 -7.00 21.83
C ARG A 230 -17.33 -8.40 21.36
N ARG A 231 -16.46 -8.53 20.36
CA ARG A 231 -15.97 -9.83 19.88
C ARG A 231 -14.47 -10.10 20.09
N VAL A 232 -13.75 -9.25 20.82
CA VAL A 232 -12.33 -9.49 21.17
C VAL A 232 -12.10 -9.33 22.66
N LEU A 233 -12.53 -10.32 23.44
CA LEU A 233 -12.07 -10.48 24.83
C LEU A 233 -10.74 -11.26 24.91
N MET A 234 -10.14 -11.69 23.78
CA MET A 234 -8.95 -12.55 23.79
C MET A 234 -7.73 -12.06 22.99
N ASN A 235 -7.80 -11.00 22.18
CA ASN A 235 -6.66 -10.54 21.36
C ASN A 235 -6.28 -9.09 21.68
N CYS A 236 -5.95 -8.80 22.94
CA CYS A 236 -5.24 -7.57 23.25
C CYS A 236 -3.74 -7.81 23.04
N LEU A 237 -3.11 -6.94 22.24
CA LEU A 237 -1.69 -7.05 21.91
C LEU A 237 -0.91 -6.91 23.23
N HIS A 238 -0.17 -7.95 23.60
CA HIS A 238 0.71 -7.94 24.77
C HIS A 238 2.09 -7.41 24.36
#